data_AF-A0A482WH01-F1
#
_entry.id   AF-A0A482WH01-F1
#
_cell.length_a   1.000
_cell.length_b   1.000
_cell.length_c   1.000
_cell.angle_alpha   90.00
_cell.angle_beta   90.00
_cell.angle_gamma   90.00
#
_symmetry.space_group_name_H-M   'P 1'
#
loop_
_entity.id
_entity.type
_entity.pdbx_description
1 polymer ?
#
loop_
_entity_poly.entity_id
_entity_poly.type
_entity_poly.pdbx_seq_one_letter_code
_entity_poly.pdbx_strand_id
1 'polypeptide(L)'
;MVDFVVNEINTLVRNGRNSTTPNMKCAKLTARRILSVRSTVFEKTVKQDHFVIMFETVPGEGIFEATVKNGQRFQLVDSVSRVSMYGSQSSCMKNAFLKKYCYCVKK
;
A
#
# COMPACT_ATOMS: atom_id res chain seq x y z
N MET A 1 5.96 -5.76 9.43
CA MET A 1 5.03 -6.23 8.38
C MET A 1 4.41 -5.07 7.62
N VAL A 2 3.72 -4.13 8.28
CA VAL A 2 3.13 -2.94 7.60
C VAL A 2 4.20 -2.09 6.90
N ASP A 3 5.35 -1.84 7.55
CA ASP A 3 6.44 -1.08 6.93
C ASP A 3 6.96 -1.71 5.64
N PHE A 4 6.99 -3.05 5.59
CA PHE A 4 7.34 -3.77 4.36
C PHE A 4 6.34 -3.44 3.25
N VAL A 5 5.03 -3.54 3.52
CA VAL A 5 3.99 -3.20 2.53
C VAL A 5 4.07 -1.74 2.10
N VAL A 6 4.27 -0.80 3.04
CA VAL A 6 4.42 0.62 2.74
C VAL A 6 5.66 0.88 1.86
N ASN A 7 6.76 0.17 2.11
CA ASN A 7 7.97 0.27 1.28
C ASN A 7 7.75 -0.26 -0.14
N GLU A 8 6.98 -1.35 -0.29
CA GLU A 8 6.57 -1.85 -1.61
C GLU A 8 5.71 -0.82 -2.36
N ILE A 9 4.70 -0.23 -1.69
CA ILE A 9 3.87 0.84 -2.27
C ILE A 9 4.72 2.02 -2.73
N ASN A 10 5.63 2.50 -1.88
CA ASN A 10 6.53 3.61 -2.20
C ASN A 10 7.46 3.27 -3.36
N THR A 11 7.90 2.02 -3.48
CA THR A 11 8.71 1.54 -4.60
C THR A 11 7.91 1.55 -5.91
N LEU A 12 6.66 1.10 -5.90
CA LEU A 12 5.78 1.11 -7.07
C LEU A 12 5.59 2.53 -7.63
N VAL A 13 5.21 3.50 -6.79
CA VAL A 13 4.99 4.88 -7.24
C VAL A 13 6.28 5.59 -7.64
N ARG A 14 7.40 5.24 -7.02
CA ARG A 14 8.74 5.73 -7.41
C ARG A 14 9.13 5.22 -8.79
N ASN A 15 8.89 3.95 -9.09
CA ASN A 15 9.20 3.36 -10.39
C ASN A 15 8.30 3.94 -11.49
N GLY A 16 7.05 4.26 -11.15
CA GLY A 16 6.09 4.93 -12.05
C GLY A 16 6.18 6.46 -12.10
N ARG A 17 7.26 7.09 -11.61
CA ARG A 17 7.39 8.56 -11.53
C ARG A 17 7.25 9.29 -12.88
N ASN A 18 7.47 8.60 -13.99
CA ASN A 18 7.32 9.18 -15.34
C ASN A 18 5.86 9.25 -15.79
N SER A 19 4.95 8.58 -15.09
CA SER A 19 3.51 8.62 -15.35
C SER A 19 2.79 9.76 -14.63
N THR A 20 3.51 10.67 -13.96
CA THR A 20 2.90 11.84 -13.32
C THR A 20 2.78 13.02 -14.29
N THR A 21 1.84 13.94 -14.03
CA THR A 21 1.79 15.24 -14.70
C THR A 21 3.07 16.06 -14.43
N PRO A 22 3.38 17.05 -15.29
CA PRO A 22 4.51 17.96 -15.06
C PRO A 22 4.44 18.63 -13.67
N ASN A 23 5.60 18.84 -13.05
CA ASN A 23 5.76 19.49 -11.73
C ASN A 23 5.09 18.81 -10.53
N MET A 24 4.53 17.61 -10.70
CA MET A 24 3.91 16.83 -9.62
C MET A 24 4.66 15.52 -9.40
N LYS A 25 4.63 15.00 -8.16
CA LYS A 25 5.14 13.68 -7.77
C LYS A 25 4.20 13.02 -6.77
N CYS A 26 4.35 11.71 -6.57
CA CYS A 26 3.70 11.04 -5.44
C CYS A 26 4.52 11.29 -4.17
N ALA A 27 3.84 11.63 -3.08
CA ALA A 27 4.45 11.72 -1.77
C ALA A 27 4.93 10.34 -1.30
N LYS A 28 5.99 10.33 -0.49
CA LYS A 28 6.40 9.13 0.24
C LYS A 28 5.39 8.90 1.36
N LEU A 29 4.72 7.75 1.35
CA LEU A 29 3.75 7.37 2.37
C LEU A 29 4.44 6.76 3.58
N THR A 30 3.86 6.95 4.75
CA THR A 30 4.22 6.28 6.01
C THR A 30 2.98 5.69 6.67
N ALA A 31 3.14 4.57 7.37
CA ALA A 31 2.05 4.02 8.18
C ALA A 31 1.73 4.95 9.35
N ARG A 32 0.45 5.25 9.55
CA ARG A 32 -0.04 6.01 10.71
C ARG A 32 -0.48 5.08 11.83
N ARG A 33 -1.30 4.08 11.51
CA ARG A 33 -1.80 3.09 12.46
C ARG A 33 -2.27 1.82 11.75
N ILE A 34 -2.24 0.72 12.48
CA ILE A 34 -2.83 -0.55 12.07
C ILE A 34 -4.31 -0.53 12.46
N LEU A 35 -5.19 -0.89 11.54
CA LEU A 35 -6.63 -0.96 11.76
C LEU A 35 -7.09 -2.38 12.10
N SER A 36 -6.56 -3.39 11.40
CA SER A 36 -6.80 -4.79 11.76
C SER A 36 -5.71 -5.72 11.21
N VAL A 37 -5.57 -6.89 11.85
CA VAL A 37 -4.70 -8.00 11.43
C VAL A 37 -5.51 -9.28 11.59
N ARG A 38 -5.58 -10.10 10.53
CA ARG A 38 -6.28 -11.38 10.51
C ARG A 38 -5.39 -12.45 9.92
N SER A 39 -5.38 -13.65 10.48
CA SER A 39 -4.75 -14.81 9.83
C SER A 39 -5.72 -15.43 8.83
N THR A 40 -5.23 -15.89 7.68
CA THR A 40 -6.06 -16.61 6.70
C THR A 40 -6.23 -18.09 7.02
N VAL A 41 -5.56 -18.60 8.06
CA VAL A 41 -5.61 -20.01 8.46
C VAL A 41 -6.52 -20.18 9.67
N PHE A 42 -7.58 -20.98 9.51
CA PHE A 42 -8.54 -21.28 10.58
C PHE A 42 -8.10 -22.44 11.49
N GLU A 43 -7.16 -23.29 11.02
CA GLU A 43 -6.66 -24.42 11.79
C GLU A 43 -5.45 -24.03 12.67
N LYS A 44 -5.56 -24.27 13.98
CA LYS A 44 -4.51 -23.98 14.97
C LYS A 44 -3.24 -24.84 14.79
N THR A 45 -3.31 -25.91 14.01
CA THR A 45 -2.23 -26.90 13.80
C THR A 45 -1.29 -26.53 12.66
N VAL A 46 -1.66 -25.58 11.80
CA VAL A 46 -0.85 -25.12 10.67
C VAL A 46 -0.18 -23.79 11.04
N LYS A 47 1.12 -23.63 10.74
CA LYS A 47 1.81 -22.35 10.91
C LYS A 47 1.02 -21.25 10.18
N GLN A 48 0.71 -20.18 10.89
CA GLN A 48 0.04 -19.02 10.32
C GLN A 48 1.01 -18.26 9.43
N ASP A 49 1.09 -18.70 8.17
CA ASP A 49 2.03 -18.15 7.21
C ASP A 49 1.46 -16.94 6.47
N HIS A 50 0.17 -16.62 6.62
CA HIS A 50 -0.49 -15.58 5.83
C HIS A 50 -1.34 -14.67 6.71
N PHE A 51 -1.15 -13.37 6.55
CA PHE A 51 -1.83 -12.32 7.30
C PHE A 51 -2.48 -11.33 6.35
N VAL A 52 -3.76 -11.05 6.56
CA VAL A 52 -4.44 -9.90 5.96
C VAL A 52 -4.32 -8.74 6.93
N ILE A 53 -3.64 -7.68 6.51
CA ILE A 53 -3.45 -6.47 7.31
C ILE A 53 -4.17 -5.30 6.66
N MET A 54 -4.87 -4.53 7.49
CA MET A 54 -5.48 -3.27 7.09
C MET A 54 -4.86 -2.15 7.90
N PHE A 55 -4.40 -1.09 7.25
CA PHE A 55 -3.67 0.00 7.89
C PHE A 55 -3.96 1.34 7.22
N GLU A 56 -3.79 2.42 7.99
CA GLU A 56 -3.90 3.80 7.52
C GLU A 56 -2.51 4.36 7.24
N THR A 57 -2.38 5.16 6.18
CA THR A 57 -1.15 5.86 5.80
C THR A 57 -1.35 7.36 5.78
N VAL A 58 -0.24 8.09 5.88
CA VAL A 58 -0.18 9.53 5.66
C VAL A 58 0.94 9.85 4.66
N PRO A 59 0.81 10.93 3.87
CA PRO A 59 -0.36 11.80 3.72
C PRO A 59 -1.53 11.14 2.96
N GLY A 60 -2.74 11.72 3.04
CA GLY A 60 -3.92 11.31 2.27
C GLY A 60 -4.78 10.22 2.92
N GLU A 61 -4.61 10.02 4.24
CA GLU A 61 -5.47 9.22 5.12
C GLU A 61 -5.85 7.88 4.49
N GLY A 62 -4.81 7.23 3.97
CA GLY A 62 -4.97 6.14 3.05
C GLY A 62 -5.15 4.80 3.69
N ILE A 63 -6.33 4.21 3.54
CA ILE A 63 -6.61 2.88 4.09
C ILE A 63 -6.26 1.85 3.02
N PHE A 64 -5.31 0.99 3.35
CA PHE A 64 -4.84 -0.10 2.50
C PHE A 64 -5.08 -1.45 3.16
N GLU A 65 -5.33 -2.45 2.33
CA GLU A 65 -5.39 -3.86 2.71
C GLU A 65 -4.35 -4.64 1.91
N ALA A 66 -3.61 -5.52 2.58
CA ALA A 66 -2.61 -6.38 1.94
C ALA A 66 -2.59 -7.76 2.57
N THR A 67 -2.38 -8.78 1.74
CA THR A 67 -2.12 -10.14 2.18
C THR A 67 -0.61 -10.39 2.15
N VAL A 68 -0.03 -10.64 3.32
CA VAL A 68 1.42 -10.83 3.50
C VAL A 68 1.69 -12.26 3.94
N LYS A 69 2.60 -12.93 3.23
CA LYS A 69 3.16 -14.20 3.65
C LYS A 69 4.34 -13.98 4.60
N ASN A 70 4.30 -14.60 5.76
CA ASN A 70 5.31 -14.59 6.81
C ASN A 70 6.19 -15.85 6.71
N GLY A 71 7.22 -15.78 5.86
CA GLY A 71 8.27 -16.81 5.76
C GLY A 71 9.59 -16.33 6.39
N GLN A 72 10.73 -16.74 5.81
CA GLN A 72 12.04 -16.17 6.19
C GLN A 72 12.13 -14.65 5.92
N ARG A 73 11.36 -14.16 4.93
CA ARG A 73 11.15 -12.75 4.64
C ARG A 73 9.66 -12.52 4.39
N PHE A 74 9.18 -11.31 4.64
CA PHE A 74 7.83 -10.92 4.25
C PHE A 74 7.71 -10.87 2.73
N GLN A 75 6.59 -11.37 2.22
CA GLN A 75 6.26 -11.35 0.80
C GLN A 75 4.83 -10.89 0.61
N LEU A 76 4.57 -10.04 -0.37
CA LEU A 76 3.21 -9.76 -0.83
C LEU A 76 2.69 -10.99 -1.56
N VAL A 77 1.51 -11.46 -1.17
CA VAL A 77 0.84 -12.59 -1.84
C VAL A 77 0.17 -12.13 -3.13
N ASP A 78 -0.37 -10.91 -3.10
CA ASP A 78 -0.98 -10.24 -4.24
C ASP A 78 -0.77 -8.71 -4.11
N SER A 79 -1.29 -7.94 -5.06
CA SER A 79 -1.26 -6.48 -5.05
C SER A 79 -1.95 -5.90 -3.82
N VAL A 80 -1.50 -4.72 -3.41
CA VAL A 80 -2.09 -3.99 -2.28
C VAL A 80 -3.40 -3.33 -2.74
N SER A 81 -4.46 -3.54 -1.98
CA SER A 81 -5.77 -2.93 -2.22
C SER A 81 -5.89 -1.60 -1.50
N ARG A 82 -6.44 -0.59 -2.18
CA ARG A 82 -6.82 0.69 -1.57
C ARG A 82 -8.30 0.62 -1.20
N VAL A 83 -8.59 0.71 0.09
CA VAL A 83 -9.94 0.61 0.66
C VAL A 83 -10.62 1.98 0.69
N SER A 84 -9.90 3.04 1.09
CA SER A 84 -10.46 4.40 1.11
C SER A 84 -10.45 5.06 -0.27
N MET A 85 -11.46 5.90 -0.55
CA MET A 85 -11.46 6.72 -1.76
C MET A 85 -10.22 7.61 -1.84
N TYR A 86 -9.63 7.71 -3.03
CA TYR A 86 -8.47 8.56 -3.30
C TYR A 86 -8.81 9.75 -4.21
N GLY A 87 -9.85 9.65 -5.05
CA GLY A 87 -10.41 10.75 -5.82
C GLY A 87 -9.37 11.67 -6.49
N SER A 88 -9.45 12.96 -6.17
CA SER A 88 -8.55 14.01 -6.69
C SER A 88 -7.14 13.98 -6.10
N GLN A 89 -6.92 13.27 -4.98
CA GLN A 89 -5.60 13.17 -4.33
C GLN A 89 -4.55 12.54 -5.24
N SER A 90 -4.95 11.71 -6.20
CA SER A 90 -4.05 11.04 -7.15
C SER A 90 -4.16 11.57 -8.58
N SER A 91 -4.76 12.75 -8.77
CA SER A 91 -5.04 13.36 -10.09
C SER A 91 -3.81 13.51 -10.98
N CYS A 92 -2.62 13.70 -10.41
CA CYS A 92 -1.36 13.77 -11.14
C CYS A 92 -0.92 12.43 -11.75
N MET A 93 -1.34 11.28 -11.21
CA MET A 93 -0.91 9.95 -11.67
C MET A 93 -1.78 9.48 -12.83
N LYS A 94 -1.19 9.38 -14.03
CA LYS A 94 -1.87 8.96 -15.26
C LYS A 94 -1.97 7.44 -15.41
N ASN A 95 -1.08 6.69 -14.75
CA ASN A 95 -1.14 5.23 -14.76
C ASN A 95 -2.29 4.76 -13.85
N ALA A 96 -3.30 4.10 -14.43
CA ALA A 96 -4.49 3.67 -13.70
C ALA A 96 -4.19 2.71 -12.54
N PHE A 97 -3.23 1.79 -12.72
CA PHE A 97 -2.83 0.86 -11.67
C PHE A 97 -2.14 1.56 -10.48
N LEU A 98 -1.29 2.55 -10.76
CA LEU A 98 -0.58 3.30 -9.72
C LEU A 98 -1.40 4.39 -9.05
N LYS A 99 -2.52 4.78 -9.66
CA LYS A 99 -3.37 5.87 -9.20
C LYS A 99 -3.91 5.64 -7.78
N LYS A 100 -4.20 4.39 -7.40
CA LYS A 100 -4.65 4.02 -6.04
C LYS A 100 -3.59 4.18 -4.94
N TYR A 101 -2.32 4.37 -5.30
CA TYR A 101 -1.20 4.47 -4.37
C TYR A 101 -0.65 5.90 -4.24
N CYS A 102 -0.97 6.79 -5.17
CA CYS A 102 -0.33 8.09 -5.26
C CYS A 102 -1.10 9.16 -4.48
N TYR A 103 -0.42 9.85 -3.57
CA TYR A 103 -0.86 11.15 -3.05
C TYR A 103 -0.03 12.24 -3.72
N CYS A 104 -0.67 13.09 -4.53
CA CYS A 104 -0.01 14.07 -5.38
C CYS A 104 0.46 15.28 -4.59
N VAL A 105 1.73 15.61 -4.75
CA VAL A 105 2.37 16.81 -4.19
C VAL A 105 3.20 17.51 -5.26
N LYS A 106 3.45 18.81 -5.08
CA LYS A 106 4.40 19.54 -5.93
C LYS A 106 5.80 18.96 -5.77
N LYS A 107 6.58 18.97 -6.86
CA LYS A 107 7.97 18.50 -6.86
C LYS A 107 8.86 19.34 -5.97
#